data_AF-A0A2K3N7G8-F1
#
_entry.id   AF-A0A2K3N7G8-F1
#
_cell.length_a   1.000
_cell.length_b   1.000
_cell.length_c   1.000
_cell.angle_alpha   90.00
_cell.angle_beta   90.00
_cell.angle_gamma   90.00
#
_symmetry.space_group_name_H-M   'P 1'
#
loop_
_entity.id
_entity.type
_entity.pdbx_description
1 polymer ?
#
loop_
_entity_poly.entity_id
_entity_poly.type
_entity_poly.pdbx_seq_one_letter_code
_entity_poly.pdbx_strand_id
1 'polypeptide(L)'
;MKLREKLGRRTLGNCIGNGGVVIWVLFELLLTIVGNSRLGKVVAANVKELVYYTIAFLQMTEQQVHTWSADANQFIADEEDATYSCRISEVFTSFIRKLFLVGVLLLEEVVNSFDGEGYLAIIDAAKQWFNESQTRKVAGNASWWRIREATLFALSSLSEQLLETQESGFQTSNLKTMIEQIVVEDFQIDSLEYPFLYARIFTSVAKFSSVISSEVLEHSLDAALKAITMNVPPPVKVGACRALAQLLPKAKKEIVQP
;
A
#
# COMPACT_ATOMS: atom_id res chain seq x y z
N MET A 1 0.68 -24.21 -8.36
CA MET A 1 2.11 -24.19 -8.77
C MET A 1 2.38 -23.33 -10.02
N LYS A 2 1.69 -23.54 -11.16
CA LYS A 2 1.86 -22.70 -12.38
C LYS A 2 1.46 -21.22 -12.23
N LEU A 3 0.50 -20.88 -11.36
CA LEU A 3 0.20 -19.46 -11.03
C LEU A 3 1.32 -18.82 -10.21
N ARG A 4 1.89 -19.54 -9.24
CA ARG A 4 2.97 -19.07 -8.36
C ARG A 4 4.25 -18.73 -9.15
N GLU A 5 4.60 -19.53 -10.15
CA GLU A 5 5.69 -19.19 -11.09
C GLU A 5 5.34 -18.06 -12.05
N LYS A 6 4.09 -17.99 -12.55
CA LYS A 6 3.64 -16.90 -13.43
C LYS A 6 3.53 -15.55 -12.71
N LEU A 7 3.21 -15.52 -11.42
CA LEU A 7 3.17 -14.31 -10.60
C LEU A 7 4.57 -13.93 -10.08
N GLY A 8 5.41 -14.92 -9.73
CA GLY A 8 6.80 -14.69 -9.33
C GLY A 8 7.73 -14.23 -10.47
N ARG A 9 7.40 -14.53 -11.73
CA ARG A 9 8.13 -14.07 -12.94
C ARG A 9 7.39 -12.99 -13.74
N ARG A 10 6.42 -12.28 -13.17
CA ARG A 10 5.90 -11.08 -13.84
C ARG A 10 6.96 -9.98 -13.75
N THR A 11 7.71 -9.80 -14.82
CA THR A 11 7.97 -8.44 -15.29
C THR A 11 6.59 -7.81 -15.53
N LEU A 12 6.15 -6.98 -14.59
CA LEU A 12 4.89 -6.22 -14.62
C LEU A 12 4.81 -5.21 -15.80
N GLY A 13 5.66 -5.33 -16.82
CA GLY A 13 5.69 -4.51 -18.03
C GLY A 13 4.59 -4.83 -19.05
N ASN A 14 3.80 -5.90 -18.87
CA ASN A 14 2.78 -6.33 -19.84
C ASN A 14 1.32 -5.96 -19.50
N CYS A 15 1.09 -5.14 -18.46
CA CYS A 15 -0.27 -4.73 -18.06
C CYS A 15 -0.96 -3.77 -19.06
N ILE A 16 -0.31 -3.39 -20.17
CA ILE A 16 -0.86 -2.48 -21.19
C ILE A 16 -1.34 -3.22 -22.46
N GLY A 17 -1.09 -4.53 -22.57
CA GLY A 17 -1.67 -5.37 -23.64
C GLY A 17 -3.03 -5.95 -23.28
N ASN A 18 -3.63 -6.75 -24.18
CA ASN A 18 -4.88 -7.50 -23.94
C ASN A 18 -4.87 -8.31 -22.62
N GLY A 19 -3.70 -8.69 -22.10
CA GLY A 19 -3.55 -9.35 -20.81
C GLY A 19 -3.93 -8.48 -19.60
N GLY A 20 -3.67 -7.17 -19.65
CA GLY A 20 -4.04 -6.24 -18.57
C GLY A 20 -5.55 -6.08 -18.45
N VAL A 21 -6.25 -6.00 -19.58
CA VAL A 21 -7.72 -5.91 -19.65
C VAL A 21 -8.38 -7.17 -19.09
N VAL A 22 -7.86 -8.36 -19.44
CA VAL A 22 -8.38 -9.63 -18.88
C VAL A 22 -8.18 -9.71 -17.38
N ILE A 23 -7.04 -9.25 -16.86
CA ILE A 23 -6.79 -9.24 -15.42
C ILE A 23 -7.73 -8.26 -14.73
N TRP A 24 -7.93 -7.07 -15.28
CA TRP A 24 -8.89 -6.10 -14.74
C TRP A 24 -10.30 -6.69 -14.60
N VAL A 25 -10.84 -7.26 -15.69
CA VAL A 25 -12.17 -7.90 -15.69
C VAL A 25 -12.23 -9.05 -14.69
N LEU A 26 -11.14 -9.81 -14.52
CA LEU A 26 -11.08 -10.87 -13.52
C LEU A 26 -11.19 -10.32 -12.10
N PHE A 27 -10.50 -9.22 -11.78
CA PHE A 27 -10.59 -8.58 -10.46
C PHE A 27 -11.97 -7.98 -10.21
N GLU A 28 -12.62 -7.40 -11.22
CA GLU A 28 -14.02 -6.94 -11.11
C GLU A 28 -14.99 -8.09 -10.85
N LEU A 29 -14.79 -9.23 -11.52
CA LEU A 29 -15.58 -10.43 -11.27
C LEU A 29 -15.35 -10.95 -9.84
N LEU A 30 -14.10 -11.01 -9.38
CA LEU A 30 -13.77 -11.42 -8.01
C LEU A 30 -14.40 -10.49 -6.98
N LEU A 31 -14.34 -9.17 -7.19
CA LEU A 31 -15.00 -8.17 -6.34
C LEU A 31 -16.51 -8.41 -6.28
N THR A 32 -17.15 -8.62 -7.43
CA THR A 32 -18.58 -8.91 -7.51
C THR A 32 -18.96 -10.22 -6.80
N ILE A 33 -18.10 -11.24 -6.88
CA ILE A 33 -18.31 -12.53 -6.21
C ILE A 33 -18.18 -12.39 -4.69
N VAL A 34 -17.15 -11.68 -4.22
CA VAL A 34 -16.91 -11.49 -2.77
C VAL A 34 -18.07 -10.72 -2.14
N GLY A 35 -18.49 -9.60 -2.75
CA GLY A 35 -19.62 -8.80 -2.23
C GLY A 35 -20.99 -9.47 -2.35
N ASN A 36 -21.09 -10.64 -2.99
CA ASN A 36 -22.34 -11.40 -3.04
C ASN A 36 -22.36 -12.46 -1.93
N SER A 37 -23.22 -12.31 -0.92
CA SER A 37 -23.30 -13.22 0.24
C SER A 37 -23.52 -14.71 -0.08
N ARG A 38 -24.05 -15.06 -1.26
CA ARG A 38 -24.18 -16.45 -1.71
C ARG A 38 -22.91 -16.97 -2.36
N LEU A 39 -22.27 -16.17 -3.21
CA LEU A 39 -21.08 -16.55 -3.96
C LEU A 39 -19.80 -16.38 -3.13
N GLY A 40 -19.77 -15.44 -2.19
CA GLY A 40 -18.67 -15.21 -1.26
C GLY A 40 -18.33 -16.46 -0.44
N LYS A 41 -19.33 -17.30 -0.12
CA LYS A 41 -19.11 -18.61 0.53
C LYS A 41 -18.21 -19.56 -0.28
N VAL A 42 -18.20 -19.43 -1.60
CA VAL A 42 -17.33 -20.22 -2.50
C VAL A 42 -15.88 -19.73 -2.39
N VAL A 43 -15.70 -18.43 -2.16
CA VAL A 43 -14.38 -17.79 -2.05
C VAL A 43 -13.83 -17.85 -0.63
N ALA A 44 -14.68 -17.99 0.40
CA ALA A 44 -14.28 -18.06 1.81
C ALA A 44 -13.12 -19.03 2.05
N ALA A 45 -13.20 -20.25 1.50
CA ALA A 45 -12.16 -21.27 1.66
C ALA A 45 -10.79 -20.87 1.05
N ASN A 46 -10.76 -19.89 0.16
CA ASN A 46 -9.57 -19.41 -0.54
C ASN A 46 -9.27 -17.93 -0.27
N VAL A 47 -9.94 -17.30 0.71
CA VAL A 47 -9.83 -15.86 0.98
C VAL A 47 -8.39 -15.44 1.26
N LYS A 48 -7.62 -16.26 1.98
CA LYS A 48 -6.20 -16.02 2.26
C LYS A 48 -5.34 -15.99 0.99
N GLU A 49 -5.58 -16.93 0.07
CA GLU A 49 -4.87 -16.96 -1.21
C GLU A 49 -5.26 -15.78 -2.10
N LEU A 50 -6.55 -15.44 -2.12
CA LEU A 50 -7.06 -14.29 -2.86
C LEU A 50 -6.36 -13.01 -2.42
N VAL A 51 -6.36 -12.71 -1.11
CA VAL A 51 -5.68 -11.56 -0.54
C VAL A 51 -4.20 -11.57 -0.86
N TYR A 52 -3.53 -12.72 -0.69
CA TYR A 52 -2.10 -12.86 -0.98
C TYR A 52 -1.79 -12.47 -2.43
N TYR A 53 -2.55 -12.95 -3.42
CA TYR A 53 -2.33 -12.60 -4.81
C TYR A 53 -2.76 -11.17 -5.15
N THR A 54 -3.78 -10.62 -4.48
CA THR A 54 -4.19 -9.23 -4.65
C THR A 54 -3.12 -8.26 -4.18
N ILE A 55 -2.49 -8.47 -3.01
CA ILE A 55 -1.37 -7.63 -2.56
C ILE A 55 -0.20 -7.71 -3.55
N ALA A 56 0.11 -8.91 -4.05
CA ALA A 56 1.16 -9.10 -5.06
C ALA A 56 0.89 -8.32 -6.35
N PHE A 57 -0.38 -8.17 -6.69
CA PHE A 57 -0.84 -7.51 -7.91
C PHE A 57 -0.72 -5.98 -7.85
N LEU A 58 -0.73 -5.41 -6.65
CA LEU A 58 -0.60 -3.97 -6.41
C LEU A 58 0.85 -3.45 -6.54
N GLN A 59 1.82 -4.32 -6.84
CA GLN A 59 3.20 -3.91 -7.06
C GLN A 59 3.33 -2.92 -8.22
N MET A 60 4.13 -1.87 -7.98
CA MET A 60 4.47 -0.89 -9.01
C MET A 60 4.96 -1.57 -10.29
N THR A 61 4.41 -1.12 -11.42
CA THR A 61 4.88 -1.55 -12.74
C THR A 61 6.12 -0.78 -13.15
N GLU A 62 6.95 -1.34 -14.04
CA GLU A 62 8.15 -0.63 -14.52
C GLU A 62 7.79 0.67 -15.25
N GLN A 63 6.68 0.63 -15.97
CA GLN A 63 6.16 1.79 -16.68
C GLN A 63 5.67 2.87 -15.72
N GLN A 64 4.98 2.50 -14.65
CA GLN A 64 4.56 3.45 -13.62
C GLN A 64 5.78 4.08 -12.95
N VAL A 65 6.79 3.29 -12.59
CA VAL A 65 8.06 3.79 -12.06
C VAL A 65 8.69 4.79 -13.03
N HIS A 66 8.81 4.43 -14.31
CA HIS A 66 9.37 5.32 -15.33
C HIS A 66 8.58 6.62 -15.49
N THR A 67 7.26 6.53 -15.62
CA THR A 67 6.37 7.69 -15.79
C THR A 67 6.45 8.62 -14.57
N TRP A 68 6.36 8.09 -13.36
CA TRP A 68 6.42 8.88 -12.13
C TRP A 68 7.81 9.45 -11.85
N SER A 69 8.88 8.78 -12.29
CA SER A 69 10.24 9.31 -12.24
C SER A 69 10.46 10.45 -13.25
N ALA A 70 9.81 10.39 -14.42
CA ALA A 70 9.93 11.40 -15.46
C ALA A 70 9.02 12.63 -15.23
N ASP A 71 7.85 12.44 -14.59
CA ASP A 71 6.88 13.49 -14.35
C ASP A 71 6.30 13.42 -12.93
N ALA A 72 6.80 14.30 -12.07
CA ALA A 72 6.33 14.41 -10.68
C ALA A 72 4.87 14.89 -10.57
N ASN A 73 4.34 15.60 -11.57
CA ASN A 73 2.93 16.01 -11.56
C ASN A 73 2.02 14.81 -11.79
N GLN A 74 2.43 13.86 -12.66
CA GLN A 74 1.70 12.60 -12.82
C GLN A 74 1.71 11.76 -11.55
N PHE A 75 2.86 11.69 -10.86
CA PHE A 75 2.93 11.04 -9.54
C PHE A 75 1.92 11.67 -8.55
N ILE A 76 1.89 13.00 -8.44
CA ILE A 76 0.96 13.71 -7.54
C ILE A 76 -0.49 13.42 -7.92
N ALA A 77 -0.83 13.50 -9.21
CA ALA A 77 -2.19 13.32 -9.73
C ALA A 77 -2.71 11.87 -9.62
N ASP A 78 -1.83 10.88 -9.80
CA ASP A 78 -2.19 9.47 -9.65
C ASP A 78 -2.34 9.07 -8.17
N GLU A 79 -1.55 9.66 -7.26
CA GLU A 79 -1.60 9.39 -5.81
C GLU A 79 -2.65 10.21 -5.06
N GLU A 80 -3.19 11.29 -5.63
CA GLU A 80 -4.24 12.06 -4.99
C GLU A 80 -5.57 11.30 -5.02
N ASP A 81 -6.08 11.00 -3.82
CA ASP A 81 -7.43 10.48 -3.59
C ASP A 81 -8.45 11.53 -4.04
N ALA A 82 -8.80 11.51 -5.32
CA ALA A 82 -9.98 12.22 -5.81
C ALA A 82 -11.23 11.38 -5.45
N THR A 83 -11.50 11.21 -4.16
CA THR A 83 -12.55 10.33 -3.65
C THR A 83 -13.95 10.68 -4.17
N TYR A 84 -14.25 11.92 -4.60
CA TYR A 84 -15.63 12.28 -4.97
C TYR A 84 -15.81 13.35 -6.06
N SER A 85 -14.85 13.54 -6.98
CA SER A 85 -15.06 14.54 -8.05
C SER A 85 -15.67 13.93 -9.31
N CYS A 86 -16.99 13.73 -9.29
CA CYS A 86 -17.83 13.25 -10.39
C CYS A 86 -17.88 14.20 -11.62
N ARG A 87 -16.86 15.06 -11.82
CA ARG A 87 -16.74 15.97 -12.97
C ARG A 87 -15.32 16.10 -13.53
N ILE A 88 -14.28 15.58 -12.90
CA ILE A 88 -12.92 15.68 -13.43
C ILE A 88 -12.63 14.47 -14.32
N SER A 89 -13.12 14.59 -15.55
CA SER A 89 -12.56 14.04 -16.77
C SER A 89 -12.12 12.56 -16.76
N GLU A 90 -12.89 11.76 -17.50
CA GLU A 90 -12.50 10.42 -17.97
C GLU A 90 -11.14 10.39 -18.70
N VAL A 91 -10.55 11.54 -19.04
CA VAL A 91 -9.33 11.69 -19.85
C VAL A 91 -8.03 11.53 -19.05
N PHE A 92 -8.05 11.60 -17.71
CA PHE A 92 -6.82 11.61 -16.89
C PHE A 92 -6.69 10.46 -15.89
N THR A 93 -7.56 9.45 -15.95
CA THR A 93 -7.41 8.26 -15.10
C THR A 93 -6.62 7.20 -15.87
N SER A 94 -5.31 7.09 -15.60
CA SER A 94 -4.47 6.01 -16.14
C SER A 94 -5.11 4.63 -15.94
N PHE A 95 -5.06 3.76 -16.94
CA PHE A 95 -5.56 2.37 -16.82
C PHE A 95 -4.92 1.64 -15.63
N ILE A 96 -3.65 1.95 -15.35
CA ILE A 96 -2.91 1.40 -14.19
C ILE A 96 -3.57 1.82 -12.87
N ARG A 97 -4.07 3.07 -12.77
CA ARG A 97 -4.78 3.54 -11.57
C ARG A 97 -6.09 2.79 -11.37
N LYS A 98 -6.89 2.59 -12.43
CA LYS A 98 -8.13 1.79 -12.36
C LYS A 98 -7.83 0.35 -11.92
N LEU A 99 -6.73 -0.20 -12.40
CA LEU A 99 -6.29 -1.55 -12.09
C LEU A 99 -5.90 -1.72 -10.61
N PHE A 100 -5.23 -0.74 -10.03
CA PHE A 100 -4.86 -0.78 -8.61
C PHE A 100 -6.07 -0.49 -7.71
N LEU A 101 -6.95 0.42 -8.13
CA LEU A 101 -8.19 0.73 -7.41
C LEU A 101 -9.07 -0.51 -7.25
N VAL A 102 -9.27 -1.32 -8.30
CA VAL A 102 -10.07 -2.55 -8.17
C VAL A 102 -9.42 -3.57 -7.22
N GLY A 103 -8.09 -3.60 -7.16
CA GLY A 103 -7.37 -4.43 -6.19
C GLY A 103 -7.62 -3.98 -4.75
N VAL A 104 -7.56 -2.67 -4.48
CA VAL A 104 -7.86 -2.10 -3.16
C VAL A 104 -9.32 -2.33 -2.78
N LEU A 105 -10.27 -2.02 -3.66
CA LEU A 105 -11.70 -2.25 -3.42
C LEU A 105 -12.00 -3.73 -3.12
N LEU A 106 -11.31 -4.65 -3.80
CA LEU A 106 -11.43 -6.08 -3.51
C LEU A 106 -10.95 -6.42 -2.10
N LEU A 107 -9.84 -5.82 -1.64
CA LEU A 107 -9.37 -6.04 -0.27
C LEU A 107 -10.32 -5.43 0.78
N GLU A 108 -10.87 -4.24 0.50
CA GLU A 108 -11.90 -3.62 1.35
C GLU A 108 -13.13 -4.52 1.47
N GLU A 109 -13.62 -5.01 0.33
CA GLU A 109 -14.78 -5.89 0.28
C GLU A 109 -14.51 -7.22 1.00
N VAL A 110 -13.29 -7.74 0.97
CA VAL A 110 -12.91 -8.92 1.76
C VAL A 110 -13.02 -8.65 3.26
N VAL A 111 -12.57 -7.50 3.75
CA VAL A 111 -12.70 -7.14 5.18
C VAL A 111 -14.18 -6.98 5.55
N ASN A 112 -14.97 -6.34 4.69
CA ASN A 112 -16.39 -6.10 4.93
C ASN A 112 -17.25 -7.37 4.86
N SER A 113 -16.92 -8.30 3.96
CA SER A 113 -17.71 -9.52 3.72
C SER A 113 -17.33 -10.70 4.63
N PHE A 114 -16.10 -10.71 5.19
CA PHE A 114 -15.58 -11.82 6.00
C PHE A 114 -15.16 -11.40 7.42
N ASP A 115 -15.44 -10.17 7.84
CA ASP A 115 -15.15 -9.62 9.16
C ASP A 115 -13.70 -9.93 9.62
N GLY A 116 -13.56 -10.53 10.82
CA GLY A 116 -12.27 -10.91 11.39
C GLY A 116 -11.45 -11.90 10.57
N GLU A 117 -12.10 -12.78 9.79
CA GLU A 117 -11.38 -13.69 8.90
C GLU A 117 -10.74 -12.93 7.73
N GLY A 118 -11.46 -11.93 7.19
CA GLY A 118 -10.94 -10.99 6.20
C GLY A 118 -9.76 -10.20 6.75
N TYR A 119 -9.91 -9.61 7.94
CA TYR A 119 -8.83 -8.89 8.64
C TYR A 119 -7.58 -9.76 8.81
N LEU A 120 -7.73 -10.97 9.36
CA LEU A 120 -6.61 -11.89 9.57
C LEU A 120 -5.96 -12.30 8.24
N ALA A 121 -6.73 -12.47 7.17
CA ALA A 121 -6.20 -12.76 5.84
C ALA A 121 -5.31 -11.62 5.33
N ILE A 122 -5.70 -10.35 5.51
CA ILE A 122 -4.87 -9.17 5.18
C ILE A 122 -3.56 -9.19 5.95
N ILE A 123 -3.63 -9.34 7.28
CA ILE A 123 -2.45 -9.31 8.15
C ILE A 123 -1.51 -10.48 7.85
N ASP A 124 -2.03 -11.70 7.70
CA ASP A 124 -1.24 -12.89 7.38
C ASP A 124 -0.53 -12.74 6.03
N ALA A 125 -1.24 -12.25 5.01
CA ALA A 125 -0.67 -12.05 3.68
C ALA A 125 0.40 -10.94 3.67
N ALA A 126 0.16 -9.83 4.38
CA ALA A 126 1.13 -8.74 4.52
C ALA A 126 2.42 -9.24 5.21
N LYS A 127 2.32 -10.03 6.28
CA LYS A 127 3.48 -10.67 6.92
C LYS A 127 4.25 -11.57 5.97
N GLN A 128 3.54 -12.39 5.20
CA GLN A 128 4.19 -13.28 4.23
C GLN A 128 4.94 -12.49 3.17
N TRP A 129 4.35 -11.43 2.62
CA TRP A 129 5.01 -10.57 1.62
C TRP A 129 6.18 -9.77 2.21
N PHE A 130 6.07 -9.31 3.44
CA PHE A 130 7.17 -8.67 4.16
C PHE A 130 8.39 -9.61 4.28
N ASN A 131 8.17 -10.86 4.71
CA ASN A 131 9.24 -11.87 4.86
C ASN A 131 9.86 -12.27 3.51
N GLU A 132 9.02 -12.43 2.48
CA GLU A 132 9.47 -12.71 1.11
C GLU A 132 10.31 -11.54 0.56
N SER A 133 9.85 -10.30 0.78
CA SER A 133 10.61 -9.09 0.43
C SER A 133 11.96 -9.05 1.13
N GLN A 134 11.99 -9.38 2.42
CA GLN A 134 13.26 -9.40 3.18
C GLN A 134 14.23 -10.45 2.63
N THR A 135 13.73 -11.64 2.30
CA THR A 135 14.53 -12.70 1.68
C THR A 135 15.12 -12.24 0.34
N ARG A 136 14.32 -11.55 -0.47
CA ARG A 136 14.76 -10.98 -1.76
C ARG A 136 15.77 -9.85 -1.60
N LYS A 137 15.62 -9.01 -0.58
CA LYS A 137 16.56 -7.93 -0.23
C LYS A 137 17.94 -8.52 0.11
N VAL A 138 17.98 -9.54 0.98
CA VAL A 138 19.22 -10.25 1.36
C VAL A 138 19.85 -10.97 0.17
N ALA A 139 19.03 -11.51 -0.73
CA ALA A 139 19.50 -12.14 -1.97
C ALA A 139 19.95 -11.13 -3.06
N GLY A 140 19.87 -9.82 -2.82
CA GLY A 140 20.26 -8.78 -3.78
C GLY A 140 19.32 -8.62 -4.98
N ASN A 141 18.07 -9.07 -4.88
CA ASN A 141 17.10 -8.98 -5.98
C ASN A 141 16.50 -7.57 -6.08
N ALA A 142 16.75 -6.86 -7.18
CA ALA A 142 16.30 -5.48 -7.42
C ALA A 142 14.78 -5.22 -7.34
N SER A 143 13.94 -6.26 -7.33
CA SER A 143 12.48 -6.13 -7.21
C SER A 143 11.95 -6.19 -5.78
N TRP A 144 12.81 -6.40 -4.77
CA TRP A 144 12.39 -6.56 -3.37
C TRP A 144 11.51 -5.40 -2.88
N TRP A 145 11.92 -4.16 -3.18
CA TRP A 145 11.27 -2.95 -2.71
C TRP A 145 9.85 -2.76 -3.27
N ARG A 146 9.55 -3.31 -4.46
CA ARG A 146 8.21 -3.22 -5.06
C ARG A 146 7.20 -4.02 -4.25
N ILE A 147 7.59 -5.18 -3.73
CA ILE A 147 6.75 -6.01 -2.84
C ILE A 147 6.52 -5.28 -1.53
N ARG A 148 7.58 -4.69 -0.97
CA ARG A 148 7.52 -3.90 0.26
C ARG A 148 6.56 -2.70 0.11
N GLU A 149 6.69 -1.96 -0.99
CA GLU A 149 5.83 -0.84 -1.35
C GLU A 149 4.37 -1.27 -1.50
N ALA A 150 4.10 -2.34 -2.25
CA ALA A 150 2.74 -2.86 -2.44
C ALA A 150 2.07 -3.29 -1.13
N THR A 151 2.86 -3.87 -0.22
CA THR A 151 2.37 -4.30 1.10
C THR A 151 1.97 -3.08 1.93
N LEU A 152 2.82 -2.05 1.96
CA LEU A 152 2.51 -0.80 2.65
C LEU A 152 1.34 -0.05 2.00
N PHE A 153 1.26 -0.05 0.67
CA PHE A 153 0.15 0.52 -0.09
C PHE A 153 -1.18 -0.14 0.30
N ALA A 154 -1.25 -1.47 0.21
CA ALA A 154 -2.45 -2.22 0.59
C ALA A 154 -2.89 -1.93 2.04
N LEU A 155 -1.95 -1.98 3.00
CA LEU A 155 -2.27 -1.68 4.40
C LEU A 155 -2.77 -0.24 4.57
N SER A 156 -2.10 0.73 3.94
CA SER A 156 -2.40 2.15 4.10
C SER A 156 -3.73 2.55 3.44
N SER A 157 -4.10 1.90 2.34
CA SER A 157 -5.41 2.05 1.70
C SER A 157 -6.53 1.51 2.58
N LEU A 158 -6.29 0.40 3.29
CA LEU A 158 -7.25 -0.23 4.20
C LEU A 158 -7.22 0.36 5.61
N SER A 159 -6.53 1.48 5.84
CA SER A 159 -6.24 1.95 7.20
C SER A 159 -7.51 2.20 8.01
N GLU A 160 -8.57 2.72 7.38
CA GLU A 160 -9.83 3.02 8.07
C GLU A 160 -10.49 1.72 8.55
N GLN A 161 -10.66 0.75 7.66
CA GLN A 161 -11.27 -0.55 7.96
C GLN A 161 -10.44 -1.34 8.98
N LEU A 162 -9.11 -1.30 8.87
CA LEU A 162 -8.20 -2.00 9.79
C LEU A 162 -8.22 -1.39 11.21
N LEU A 163 -8.36 -0.07 11.32
CA LEU A 163 -8.45 0.65 12.61
C LEU A 163 -9.85 0.52 13.24
N GLU A 164 -10.92 0.50 12.44
CA GLU A 164 -12.28 0.26 12.95
C GLU A 164 -12.44 -1.18 13.47
N THR A 165 -11.92 -2.17 12.73
CA THR A 165 -11.93 -3.58 13.15
C THR A 165 -11.14 -3.77 14.46
N GLN A 166 -10.15 -2.92 14.73
CA GLN A 166 -9.42 -2.89 15.99
C GLN A 166 -10.31 -2.55 17.20
N GLU A 167 -11.20 -1.56 17.06
CA GLU A 167 -12.08 -1.14 18.17
C GLU A 167 -13.06 -2.26 18.57
N SER A 168 -13.34 -3.19 17.65
CA SER A 168 -14.20 -4.35 17.87
C SER A 168 -13.53 -5.52 18.64
N GLY A 169 -12.24 -5.42 18.98
CA GLY A 169 -11.55 -6.36 19.88
C GLY A 169 -10.56 -7.34 19.22
N PHE A 170 -10.21 -7.17 17.95
CA PHE A 170 -9.16 -7.96 17.30
C PHE A 170 -7.74 -7.49 17.71
N GLN A 171 -6.81 -8.44 17.86
CA GLN A 171 -5.44 -8.19 18.37
C GLN A 171 -4.60 -7.32 17.42
N THR A 172 -4.45 -6.04 17.77
CA THR A 172 -3.74 -5.00 17.00
C THR A 172 -2.24 -5.06 17.05
N SER A 173 -1.70 -5.80 18.02
CA SER A 173 -0.26 -5.98 18.22
C SER A 173 0.46 -6.44 16.95
N ASN A 174 -0.20 -7.29 16.16
CA ASN A 174 0.34 -7.81 14.92
C ASN A 174 0.50 -6.75 13.81
N LEU A 175 -0.46 -5.83 13.68
CA LEU A 175 -0.42 -4.75 12.69
C LEU A 175 0.61 -3.70 13.10
N LYS A 176 0.58 -3.29 14.38
CA LYS A 176 1.54 -2.35 14.97
C LYS A 176 2.98 -2.80 14.75
N THR A 177 3.32 -3.99 15.25
CA THR A 177 4.69 -4.52 15.19
C THR A 177 5.19 -4.64 13.76
N MET A 178 4.31 -5.01 12.82
CA MET A 178 4.70 -5.12 11.41
C MET A 178 5.02 -3.76 10.79
N ILE A 179 4.17 -2.76 10.99
CA ILE A 179 4.41 -1.41 10.44
C ILE A 179 5.67 -0.82 11.06
N GLU A 180 5.82 -0.89 12.38
CA GLU A 180 7.01 -0.38 13.07
C GLU A 180 8.28 -1.08 12.58
N GLN A 181 8.24 -2.39 12.40
CA GLN A 181 9.39 -3.14 11.88
C GLN A 181 9.76 -2.69 10.45
N ILE A 182 8.78 -2.54 9.55
CA ILE A 182 9.02 -2.04 8.19
C ILE A 182 9.64 -0.65 8.24
N VAL A 183 9.04 0.25 9.03
CA VAL A 183 9.45 1.65 9.15
C VAL A 183 10.88 1.76 9.68
N VAL A 184 11.20 1.06 10.76
CA VAL A 184 12.54 1.09 11.39
C VAL A 184 13.60 0.50 10.47
N GLU A 185 13.31 -0.61 9.79
CA GLU A 185 14.27 -1.26 8.89
C GLU A 185 14.52 -0.46 7.61
N ASP A 186 13.47 0.14 7.04
CA ASP A 186 13.56 0.74 5.71
C ASP A 186 13.90 2.23 5.75
N PHE A 187 13.74 2.93 6.88
CA PHE A 187 14.30 4.27 7.04
C PHE A 187 15.84 4.31 7.06
N GLN A 188 16.51 3.15 7.22
CA GLN A 188 17.98 3.02 7.14
C GLN A 188 18.51 2.99 5.70
N ILE A 189 17.63 2.95 4.70
CA ILE A 189 17.99 2.82 3.30
C ILE A 189 18.34 4.21 2.73
N ASP A 190 18.99 4.31 1.58
CA ASP A 190 19.13 5.62 0.94
C ASP A 190 17.80 6.02 0.29
N SER A 191 17.23 7.15 0.74
CA SER A 191 16.03 7.76 0.15
C SER A 191 16.18 8.12 -1.33
N LEU A 192 17.41 8.21 -1.84
CA LEU A 192 17.72 8.42 -3.25
C LEU A 192 17.53 7.15 -4.09
N GLU A 193 17.72 5.97 -3.49
CA GLU A 193 17.71 4.68 -4.20
C GLU A 193 16.28 4.17 -4.44
N TYR A 194 15.39 4.34 -3.44
CA TYR A 194 14.01 3.85 -3.50
C TYR A 194 12.99 4.94 -3.13
N PRO A 195 12.86 6.01 -3.93
CA PRO A 195 12.05 7.18 -3.57
C PRO A 195 10.56 6.88 -3.38
N PHE A 196 10.01 5.93 -4.14
CA PHE A 196 8.60 5.54 -4.03
C PHE A 196 8.31 4.72 -2.76
N LEU A 197 9.24 3.85 -2.35
CA LEU A 197 9.14 3.13 -1.09
C LEU A 197 9.18 4.13 0.09
N TYR A 198 10.08 5.11 0.04
CA TYR A 198 10.16 6.18 1.04
C TYR A 198 8.88 7.01 1.13
N ALA A 199 8.35 7.42 -0.03
CA ALA A 199 7.07 8.12 -0.09
C ALA A 199 5.96 7.30 0.58
N ARG A 200 5.94 5.98 0.32
CA ARG A 200 4.95 5.07 0.89
C ARG A 200 5.11 4.88 2.40
N ILE A 201 6.34 4.78 2.90
CA ILE A 201 6.62 4.72 4.35
C ILE A 201 6.03 5.95 5.05
N PHE A 202 6.25 7.16 4.51
CA PHE A 202 5.67 8.38 5.07
C PHE A 202 4.13 8.33 5.10
N THR A 203 3.49 7.87 4.02
CA THR A 203 2.04 7.67 3.98
C THR A 203 1.56 6.69 5.06
N SER A 204 2.25 5.54 5.21
CA SER A 204 1.88 4.53 6.19
C SER A 204 2.00 5.04 7.62
N VAL A 205 3.10 5.73 7.96
CA VAL A 205 3.27 6.35 9.29
C VAL A 205 2.13 7.34 9.57
N ALA A 206 1.76 8.16 8.58
CA ALA A 206 0.69 9.14 8.75
C ALA A 206 -0.70 8.49 8.96
N LYS A 207 -0.99 7.43 8.20
CA LYS A 207 -2.26 6.67 8.30
C LYS A 207 -2.36 5.89 9.61
N PHE A 208 -1.27 5.32 10.11
CA PHE A 208 -1.24 4.47 11.32
C PHE A 208 -0.74 5.19 12.57
N SER A 209 -0.72 6.54 12.55
CA SER A 209 -0.19 7.37 13.63
C SER A 209 -0.85 7.14 15.00
N SER A 210 -2.07 6.59 15.04
CA SER A 210 -2.80 6.28 16.28
C SER A 210 -2.38 4.96 16.94
N VAL A 211 -1.65 4.10 16.23
CA VAL A 211 -1.32 2.73 16.69
C VAL A 211 0.18 2.54 16.88
N ILE A 212 1.01 3.18 16.07
CA ILE A 212 2.47 3.14 16.21
C ILE A 212 2.94 3.89 17.47
N SER A 213 4.15 3.55 17.95
CA SER A 213 4.76 4.17 19.12
C SER A 213 5.20 5.62 18.88
N SER A 214 5.29 6.40 19.96
CA SER A 214 5.76 7.80 19.89
C SER A 214 7.18 7.87 19.33
N GLU A 215 8.04 6.92 19.68
CA GLU A 215 9.43 6.89 19.24
C GLU A 215 9.54 6.74 17.71
N VAL A 216 8.76 5.83 17.13
CA VAL A 216 8.72 5.64 15.67
C VAL A 216 8.12 6.85 14.99
N LEU A 217 7.08 7.45 15.57
CA LEU A 217 6.44 8.64 15.04
C LEU A 217 7.38 9.86 15.04
N GLU A 218 8.08 10.12 16.15
CA GLU A 218 9.05 11.20 16.29
C GLU A 218 10.23 11.05 15.33
N HIS A 219 10.78 9.84 15.21
CA HIS A 219 11.84 9.56 14.23
C HIS A 219 11.36 9.81 12.79
N SER A 220 10.12 9.42 12.49
CA SER A 220 9.53 9.65 11.16
C SER A 220 9.26 11.13 10.88
N LEU A 221 8.87 11.91 11.89
CA LEU A 221 8.69 13.36 11.79
C LEU A 221 10.02 14.06 11.51
N ASP A 222 11.08 13.70 12.22
CA ASP A 222 12.43 14.22 11.96
C ASP A 222 12.91 13.86 10.55
N ALA A 223 12.72 12.61 10.12
CA ALA A 223 13.03 12.18 8.76
C ALA A 223 12.26 12.97 7.70
N ALA A 224 10.97 13.26 7.94
CA ALA A 224 10.15 14.06 7.03
C ALA A 224 10.63 15.52 6.96
N LEU A 225 10.96 16.14 8.09
CA LEU A 225 11.50 17.51 8.14
C LEU A 225 12.83 17.61 7.39
N LYS A 226 13.72 16.64 7.58
CA LYS A 226 14.99 16.55 6.84
C LYS A 226 14.76 16.39 5.34
N ALA A 227 13.87 15.49 4.93
CA ALA A 227 13.57 15.24 3.51
C ALA A 227 13.12 16.51 2.74
N ILE A 228 12.38 17.42 3.39
CA ILE A 228 11.93 18.67 2.75
C ILE A 228 13.10 19.61 2.44
N THR A 229 14.09 19.66 3.34
CA THR A 229 15.24 20.57 3.21
C THR A 229 16.36 19.99 2.35
N MET A 230 16.42 18.65 2.22
CA MET A 230 17.43 17.96 1.43
C MET A 230 17.13 17.96 -0.08
N ASN A 231 18.15 17.68 -0.89
CA ASN A 231 18.00 17.46 -2.32
C ASN A 231 17.61 16.00 -2.63
N VAL A 232 16.41 15.61 -2.18
CA VAL A 232 15.83 14.27 -2.42
C VAL A 232 14.83 14.30 -3.60
N PRO A 233 14.50 13.14 -4.19
CA PRO A 233 13.61 13.07 -5.34
C PRO A 233 12.20 13.60 -5.01
N PRO A 234 11.45 14.14 -6.00
CA PRO A 234 10.13 14.72 -5.76
C PRO A 234 9.14 13.80 -5.01
N PRO A 235 9.05 12.48 -5.27
CA PRO A 235 8.14 11.60 -4.53
C PRO A 235 8.39 11.59 -3.02
N VAL A 236 9.66 11.62 -2.60
CA VAL A 236 10.06 11.64 -1.17
C VAL A 236 9.62 12.95 -0.53
N LYS A 237 9.84 14.09 -1.21
CA LYS A 237 9.40 15.41 -0.71
C LYS A 237 7.90 15.50 -0.57
N VAL A 238 7.15 15.04 -1.58
CA VAL A 238 5.69 15.04 -1.56
C VAL A 238 5.18 14.14 -0.43
N GLY A 239 5.72 12.94 -0.27
CA GLY A 239 5.39 12.03 0.83
C GLY A 239 5.64 12.66 2.20
N ALA A 240 6.81 13.27 2.39
CA ALA A 240 7.17 13.98 3.62
C ALA A 240 6.22 15.15 3.92
N CYS A 241 5.92 16.00 2.93
CA CYS A 241 4.98 17.11 3.09
C CYS A 241 3.58 16.62 3.47
N ARG A 242 3.07 15.58 2.79
CA ARG A 242 1.76 14.98 3.08
C ARG A 242 1.72 14.38 4.48
N ALA A 243 2.76 13.66 4.90
CA ALA A 243 2.86 13.11 6.25
C ALA A 243 2.87 14.22 7.31
N LEU A 244 3.69 15.26 7.16
CA LEU A 244 3.71 16.38 8.10
C LEU A 244 2.36 17.10 8.17
N ALA A 245 1.69 17.32 7.02
CA ALA A 245 0.38 17.94 6.99
C ALA A 245 -0.68 17.15 7.79
N GLN A 246 -0.56 15.82 7.82
CA GLN A 246 -1.47 14.94 8.58
C GLN A 246 -1.05 14.78 10.05
N LEU A 247 0.25 14.76 10.35
CA LEU A 247 0.78 14.47 11.68
C LEU A 247 0.89 15.72 12.57
N LEU A 248 1.27 16.88 12.04
CA LEU A 248 1.45 18.10 12.83
C LEU A 248 0.16 18.59 13.51
N PRO A 249 -1.04 18.55 12.89
CA PRO A 249 -2.28 18.87 13.59
C PRO A 249 -2.56 17.92 14.76
N LYS A 250 -2.15 16.65 14.64
CA LYS A 250 -2.33 15.62 15.68
C LYS A 250 -1.32 15.75 16.83
N ALA A 251 -0.12 16.25 16.55
CA ALA A 251 0.94 16.46 17.56
C ALA A 251 0.60 17.54 18.60
N LYS A 252 -0.35 18.45 18.31
CA LYS A 252 -0.72 19.59 19.14
C LYS A 252 -1.59 19.27 20.37
N LYS A 253 -1.61 18.03 20.86
CA LYS A 253 -2.14 17.74 22.20
C LYS A 253 -1.09 17.47 23.27
N GLU A 254 0.17 17.19 22.93
CA GLU A 254 1.21 16.92 23.95
C GLU A 254 2.59 17.55 23.70
N ILE A 255 2.90 18.10 22.51
CA ILE A 255 4.28 18.50 22.15
C ILE A 255 4.40 19.98 21.73
N VAL A 256 3.64 20.88 22.34
CA VAL A 256 3.93 22.31 22.24
C VAL A 256 3.99 22.91 23.64
N GLN A 257 5.16 22.83 24.26
CA GLN A 257 5.54 23.82 25.25
C GLN A 257 6.49 24.85 24.60
N PRO A 258 6.34 26.14 24.98
CA PRO A 258 7.01 27.27 24.33
C PRO A 258 8.53 27.25 24.46
#